data_AF-A0A6C0D610-F1
#
_entry.id   AF-A0A6C0D610-F1
#
_cell.length_a   1.000
_cell.length_b   1.000
_cell.length_c   1.000
_cell.angle_alpha   90.00
_cell.angle_beta   90.00
_cell.angle_gamma   90.00
#
_symmetry.space_group_name_H-M   'P 1'
#
loop_
_entity.id
_entity.type
_entity.pdbx_description
1 polymer ?
#
loop_
_entity_poly.entity_id
_entity_poly.type
_entity_poly.pdbx_seq_one_letter_code
_entity_poly.pdbx_strand_id
1 'polypeptide(L)'
;MSFSDDVHTPNTRVPSLLTNYYRLELWPTEEGYLYYKDYGTSNRSNDNAGVDLYSVEDYKVSSEFDERHNGPPKAVHLLDLGTRARLVRVFSDGCEEEVHYYMYPRSSMYKSGIMLANSVGIIDRTYRGTLKALVTNLNEHTYPNVVKGTRITQIIAPDMNWIKEIKIVNSLPETARGSGGFGSTGTH
;
A
#
# COMPACT_ATOMS: atom_id res chain seq x y z
N MET A 1 -8.76 -52.29 -32.26
CA MET A 1 -7.67 -51.39 -31.84
C MET A 1 -8.30 -50.16 -31.23
N SER A 2 -8.41 -50.12 -29.90
CA SER A 2 -8.85 -48.96 -29.13
C SER A 2 -7.84 -48.80 -28.01
N PHE A 3 -7.02 -47.75 -28.09
CA PHE A 3 -6.07 -47.40 -27.06
C PHE A 3 -6.83 -46.70 -25.91
N SER A 4 -6.80 -47.30 -24.72
CA SER A 4 -7.20 -46.67 -23.47
C SER A 4 -5.92 -46.28 -22.72
N ASP A 5 -5.46 -45.05 -22.93
CA ASP A 5 -4.38 -44.46 -22.16
C ASP A 5 -4.95 -43.81 -20.89
N ASP A 6 -5.25 -44.62 -19.87
CA ASP A 6 -5.42 -44.14 -18.51
C ASP A 6 -4.03 -43.96 -17.88
N VAL A 7 -3.33 -42.90 -18.28
CA VAL A 7 -2.16 -42.41 -17.54
C VAL A 7 -2.69 -41.63 -16.35
N HIS A 8 -2.81 -42.32 -15.22
CA HIS A 8 -2.95 -41.73 -13.91
C HIS A 8 -1.76 -40.78 -13.68
N THR A 9 -1.96 -39.49 -13.91
CA THR A 9 -0.96 -38.48 -13.54
C THR A 9 -0.83 -38.52 -12.01
N PRO A 10 0.36 -38.77 -11.45
CA PRO A 10 0.54 -38.66 -10.02
C PRO A 10 0.26 -37.21 -9.67
N ASN A 11 -0.72 -37.00 -8.79
CA ASN A 11 -0.96 -35.75 -8.11
C ASN A 11 0.34 -35.34 -7.39
N THR A 12 1.18 -34.59 -8.09
CA THR A 12 2.36 -33.95 -7.53
C THR A 12 1.85 -32.84 -6.65
N ARG A 13 1.44 -33.22 -5.43
CA ARG A 13 1.44 -32.31 -4.30
C ARG A 13 2.87 -31.77 -4.24
N VAL A 14 3.05 -30.57 -4.78
CA VAL A 14 4.22 -29.74 -4.52
C VAL A 14 4.42 -29.79 -3.01
N PRO A 15 5.56 -30.27 -2.51
CA PRO A 15 5.83 -30.25 -1.08
C PRO A 15 5.58 -28.84 -0.58
N SER A 16 4.94 -28.69 0.58
CA SER A 16 4.78 -27.40 1.24
C SER A 16 6.17 -26.89 1.60
N LEU A 17 6.86 -26.30 0.63
CA LEU A 17 8.15 -25.68 0.82
C LEU A 17 7.90 -24.57 1.83
N LEU A 18 8.68 -24.63 2.88
CA LEU A 18 9.04 -23.56 3.79
C LEU A 18 9.25 -22.25 3.02
N THR A 19 8.15 -21.56 2.69
CA THR A 19 8.15 -20.42 1.77
C THR A 19 8.13 -19.16 2.62
N ASN A 20 9.18 -18.36 2.48
CA ASN A 20 9.22 -17.02 3.07
C ASN A 20 7.98 -16.25 2.60
N TYR A 21 7.36 -15.51 3.50
CA TYR A 21 6.20 -14.67 3.18
C TYR A 21 6.37 -13.30 3.80
N TYR A 22 5.53 -12.36 3.39
CA TYR A 22 5.49 -11.05 4.02
C TYR A 22 4.32 -10.93 4.98
N ARG A 23 4.60 -10.34 6.13
CA ARG A 23 3.64 -9.81 7.07
C ARG A 23 3.66 -8.29 7.00
N LEU A 24 2.49 -7.71 6.74
CA LEU A 24 2.28 -6.26 6.81
C LEU A 24 1.68 -5.92 8.18
N GLU A 25 2.31 -5.01 8.90
CA GLU A 25 1.73 -4.48 10.13
C GLU A 25 1.27 -3.04 9.87
N LEU A 26 -0.03 -2.81 10.04
CA LEU A 26 -0.66 -1.51 9.91
C LEU A 26 -0.95 -0.96 11.30
N TRP A 27 -0.61 0.30 11.51
CA TRP A 27 -0.99 1.09 12.68
C TRP A 27 -1.86 2.26 12.23
N PRO A 28 -3.18 2.02 12.08
CA PRO A 28 -4.11 3.06 11.67
C PRO A 28 -4.26 4.17 12.71
N THR A 29 -4.57 5.36 12.24
CA THR A 29 -5.22 6.40 13.06
C THR A 29 -6.63 5.96 13.46
N GLU A 30 -7.27 6.67 14.38
CA GLU A 30 -8.66 6.41 14.78
C GLU A 30 -9.61 6.43 13.56
N GLU A 31 -9.46 7.42 12.69
CA GLU A 31 -10.22 7.53 11.45
C GLU A 31 -9.87 6.44 10.43
N GLY A 32 -8.57 6.17 10.25
CA GLY A 32 -8.09 5.11 9.36
C GLY A 32 -8.55 3.72 9.77
N TYR A 33 -8.74 3.48 11.07
CA TYR A 33 -9.17 2.17 11.59
C TYR A 33 -10.49 1.69 10.95
N LEU A 34 -11.40 2.61 10.61
CA LEU A 34 -12.66 2.31 9.92
C LEU A 34 -12.46 1.57 8.59
N TYR A 35 -11.33 1.81 7.92
CA TYR A 35 -11.00 1.23 6.61
C TYR A 35 -10.11 -0.01 6.70
N TYR A 36 -9.29 -0.11 7.74
CA TYR A 36 -8.27 -1.17 7.86
C TYR A 36 -8.63 -2.30 8.84
N LYS A 37 -9.61 -2.12 9.72
CA LYS A 37 -9.97 -3.09 10.78
C LYS A 37 -10.15 -4.53 10.28
N ASP A 38 -10.68 -4.70 9.07
CA ASP A 38 -11.02 -6.03 8.54
C ASP A 38 -9.81 -6.73 7.88
N TYR A 39 -8.70 -6.03 7.63
CA TYR A 39 -7.51 -6.62 7.02
C TYR A 39 -6.83 -7.65 7.94
N GLY A 40 -6.96 -7.50 9.27
CA GLY A 40 -6.34 -8.40 10.23
C GLY A 40 -7.11 -9.68 10.55
N THR A 41 -8.20 -9.96 9.83
CA THR A 41 -9.15 -11.03 10.20
C THR A 41 -8.76 -12.41 9.69
N SER A 42 -7.93 -12.49 8.65
CA SER A 42 -7.49 -13.77 8.05
C SER A 42 -6.24 -13.60 7.18
N ASN A 43 -5.55 -14.70 6.91
CA ASN A 43 -4.49 -14.72 5.92
C ASN A 43 -5.06 -14.44 4.52
N ARG A 44 -4.40 -13.57 3.76
CA ARG A 44 -4.79 -13.21 2.39
C ARG A 44 -4.45 -14.34 1.42
N SER A 45 -5.24 -14.54 0.37
CA SER A 45 -4.82 -15.39 -0.76
C SER A 45 -3.63 -14.78 -1.51
N ASN A 46 -2.93 -15.59 -2.32
CA ASN A 46 -1.85 -15.10 -3.18
C ASN A 46 -2.34 -14.57 -4.53
N ASP A 47 -3.63 -14.31 -4.67
CA ASP A 47 -4.22 -13.82 -5.94
C ASP A 47 -3.92 -12.32 -6.16
N ASN A 48 -3.53 -11.61 -5.10
CA ASN A 48 -3.31 -10.17 -5.11
C ASN A 48 -1.92 -9.82 -4.55
N ALA A 49 -1.05 -9.29 -5.41
CA ALA A 49 0.28 -8.83 -5.01
C ALA A 49 0.23 -7.66 -4.01
N GLY A 50 -0.77 -6.78 -4.15
CA GLY A 50 -0.86 -5.55 -3.38
C GLY A 50 -1.92 -5.55 -2.28
N VAL A 51 -1.66 -4.78 -1.23
CA VAL A 51 -2.63 -4.44 -0.18
C VAL A 51 -3.13 -3.01 -0.42
N ASP A 52 -4.42 -2.84 -0.68
CA ASP A 52 -5.01 -1.53 -0.98
C ASP A 52 -4.86 -0.56 0.21
N LEU A 53 -4.62 0.72 -0.09
CA LEU A 53 -4.64 1.83 0.87
C LEU A 53 -5.75 2.81 0.52
N TYR A 54 -6.38 3.35 1.55
CA TYR A 54 -7.55 4.22 1.46
C TYR A 54 -7.14 5.67 1.71
N SER A 55 -7.71 6.61 0.96
CA SER A 55 -7.70 8.01 1.38
C SER A 55 -8.57 8.19 2.62
N VAL A 56 -8.07 8.90 3.63
CA VAL A 56 -8.91 9.33 4.77
C VAL A 56 -9.43 10.75 4.65
N GLU A 57 -9.10 11.44 3.56
CA GLU A 57 -9.59 12.78 3.27
C GLU A 57 -10.21 12.86 1.87
N ASP A 58 -11.03 13.89 1.67
CA ASP A 58 -11.50 14.27 0.34
C ASP A 58 -10.38 14.97 -0.41
N TYR A 59 -10.24 14.69 -1.71
CA TYR A 59 -9.42 15.51 -2.61
C TYR A 59 -10.29 16.01 -3.75
N LYS A 60 -10.53 17.32 -3.72
CA LYS A 60 -11.33 18.07 -4.67
C LYS A 60 -10.53 19.29 -5.09
N VAL A 61 -9.92 19.24 -6.27
CA VAL A 61 -9.42 20.46 -6.91
C VAL A 61 -10.65 21.28 -7.33
N SER A 62 -10.83 22.50 -6.85
CA SER A 62 -11.89 23.41 -7.30
C SER A 62 -11.31 24.44 -8.25
N SER A 63 -12.16 24.97 -9.14
CA SER A 63 -11.84 26.16 -9.95
C SER A 63 -11.64 27.42 -9.12
N GLU A 64 -12.13 27.42 -7.88
CA GLU A 64 -11.93 28.49 -6.92
C GLU A 64 -10.63 28.23 -6.15
N PHE A 65 -9.73 29.22 -6.13
CA PHE A 65 -8.48 29.19 -5.38
C PHE A 65 -8.81 29.14 -3.88
N ASP A 66 -8.49 28.02 -3.22
CA ASP A 66 -8.57 27.88 -1.77
C ASP A 66 -7.18 27.55 -1.24
N GLU A 67 -6.54 28.51 -0.56
CA GLU A 67 -5.21 28.34 0.03
C GLU A 67 -5.10 27.14 0.98
N ARG A 68 -6.23 26.62 1.50
CA ARG A 68 -6.25 25.47 2.42
C ARG A 68 -6.42 24.11 1.75
N HIS A 69 -7.01 24.06 0.55
CA HIS A 69 -7.37 22.77 -0.08
C HIS A 69 -6.91 22.63 -1.52
N ASN A 70 -6.69 23.74 -2.24
CA ASN A 70 -6.45 23.77 -3.68
C ASN A 70 -5.35 24.73 -4.08
N GLY A 71 -4.15 24.17 -4.30
CA GLY A 71 -3.16 24.84 -5.14
C GLY A 71 -3.64 24.96 -6.59
N PRO A 72 -2.88 25.64 -7.47
CA PRO A 72 -3.23 25.75 -8.89
C PRO A 72 -3.51 24.36 -9.51
N PRO A 73 -4.20 24.25 -10.67
CA PRO A 73 -4.68 22.99 -11.29
C PRO A 73 -3.63 21.86 -11.51
N LYS A 74 -2.36 22.08 -11.16
CA LYS A 74 -1.23 21.14 -11.23
C LYS A 74 -0.42 21.07 -9.91
N ALA A 75 -0.97 21.55 -8.80
CA ALA A 75 -0.31 21.45 -7.50
C ALA A 75 -0.26 19.99 -7.03
N VAL A 76 0.88 19.63 -6.44
CA VAL A 76 1.05 18.33 -5.79
C VAL A 76 0.40 18.40 -4.41
N HIS A 77 -0.51 17.47 -4.14
CA HIS A 77 -1.18 17.31 -2.85
C HIS A 77 -0.68 16.05 -2.15
N LEU A 78 -0.47 16.13 -0.83
CA LEU A 78 -0.10 14.96 -0.02
C LEU A 78 -1.35 14.37 0.62
N LEU A 79 -1.93 13.38 -0.03
CA LEU A 79 -3.14 12.70 0.44
C LEU A 79 -2.84 11.79 1.63
N ASP A 80 -3.50 12.00 2.77
CA ASP A 80 -3.34 11.14 3.93
C ASP A 80 -3.99 9.76 3.72
N LEU A 81 -3.26 8.68 4.05
CA LEU A 81 -3.73 7.29 3.93
C LEU A 81 -4.17 6.70 5.28
N GLY A 82 -4.21 7.51 6.34
CA GLY A 82 -4.78 7.17 7.64
C GLY A 82 -4.05 6.08 8.41
N THR A 83 -2.85 5.69 8.00
CA THR A 83 -2.12 4.58 8.63
C THR A 83 -0.61 4.75 8.56
N ARG A 84 0.09 4.16 9.52
CA ARG A 84 1.53 3.89 9.48
C ARG A 84 1.72 2.41 9.17
N ALA A 85 2.87 2.02 8.64
CA ALA A 85 3.12 0.61 8.39
C ALA A 85 4.59 0.22 8.54
N ARG A 86 4.81 -1.09 8.71
CA ARG A 86 6.08 -1.75 8.39
C ARG A 86 5.80 -3.06 7.67
N LEU A 87 6.74 -3.48 6.83
CA LEU A 87 6.69 -4.78 6.16
C LEU A 87 7.81 -5.67 6.72
N VAL A 88 7.44 -6.88 7.10
CA VAL A 88 8.34 -7.89 7.68
C VAL A 88 8.37 -9.10 6.77
N ARG A 89 9.56 -9.50 6.33
CA ARG A 89 9.78 -10.81 5.72
C ARG A 89 9.91 -11.83 6.84
N VAL A 90 9.07 -12.86 6.80
CA VAL A 90 9.10 -13.98 7.74
C VAL A 90 9.73 -15.17 7.03
N PHE A 91 10.85 -15.64 7.58
CA PHE A 91 11.57 -16.80 7.08
C PHE A 91 10.96 -18.09 7.61
N SER A 92 11.27 -19.18 6.92
CA SER A 92 10.79 -20.51 7.26
C SER A 92 11.21 -21.04 8.63
N ASP A 93 12.36 -20.58 9.13
CA ASP A 93 12.88 -20.88 10.47
C ASP A 93 12.29 -19.98 11.56
N GLY A 94 11.38 -19.06 11.19
CA GLY A 94 10.75 -18.10 12.09
C GLY A 94 11.55 -16.81 12.27
N CYS A 95 12.72 -16.65 11.64
CA CYS A 95 13.43 -15.38 11.64
C CYS A 95 12.58 -14.29 10.96
N GLU A 96 12.74 -13.05 11.41
CA GLU A 96 12.02 -11.91 10.89
C GLU A 96 13.00 -10.81 10.47
N GLU A 97 12.78 -10.25 9.28
CA GLU A 97 13.55 -9.11 8.77
C GLU A 97 12.59 -8.00 8.35
N GLU A 98 12.80 -6.79 8.86
CA GLU A 98 12.12 -5.62 8.32
C GLU A 98 12.71 -5.24 6.96
N VAL A 99 11.82 -5.04 5.99
CA VAL A 99 12.18 -4.74 4.60
C VAL A 99 11.57 -3.43 4.13
N HIS A 100 12.20 -2.83 3.11
CA HIS A 100 11.61 -1.72 2.37
C HIS A 100 10.37 -2.22 1.62
N TYR A 101 9.51 -1.34 1.15
CA TYR A 101 8.38 -1.72 0.30
C TYR A 101 7.99 -0.60 -0.63
N TYR A 102 7.16 -0.93 -1.62
CA TYR A 102 6.68 0.03 -2.59
C TYR A 102 5.24 0.42 -2.33
N MET A 103 4.92 1.68 -2.62
CA MET A 103 3.57 2.18 -2.79
C MET A 103 3.32 2.41 -4.27
N TYR A 104 2.47 1.58 -4.87
CA TYR A 104 2.07 1.70 -6.27
C TYR A 104 0.69 2.34 -6.40
N PRO A 105 0.42 3.07 -7.48
CA PRO A 105 -0.95 3.41 -7.85
C PRO A 105 -1.76 2.12 -8.08
N ARG A 106 -3.06 2.15 -7.76
CA ARG A 106 -3.96 1.06 -8.18
C ARG A 106 -4.23 1.17 -9.67
N SER A 107 -4.45 0.04 -10.33
CA SER A 107 -4.82 0.03 -11.75
C SER A 107 -6.10 0.81 -12.03
N SER A 108 -6.98 1.00 -11.04
CA SER A 108 -8.20 1.82 -11.16
C SER A 108 -7.98 3.32 -10.90
N MET A 109 -6.79 3.77 -10.50
CA MET A 109 -6.51 5.17 -10.17
C MET A 109 -6.72 6.11 -11.38
N TYR A 110 -6.58 5.62 -12.62
CA TYR A 110 -6.90 6.42 -13.80
C TYR A 110 -8.35 6.94 -13.82
N LYS A 111 -9.29 6.22 -13.17
CA LYS A 111 -10.71 6.63 -13.10
C LYS A 111 -10.92 7.85 -12.22
N SER A 112 -10.00 8.14 -11.29
CA SER A 112 -10.11 9.29 -10.40
C SER A 112 -9.50 10.57 -10.99
N GLY A 113 -8.94 10.55 -12.20
CA GLY A 113 -8.38 11.74 -12.84
C GLY A 113 -7.09 12.29 -12.19
N ILE A 114 -6.49 11.51 -11.29
CA ILE A 114 -5.25 11.85 -10.58
C ILE A 114 -4.14 10.86 -10.91
N MET A 115 -2.90 11.31 -10.75
CA MET A 115 -1.69 10.51 -10.86
C MET A 115 -0.89 10.58 -9.55
N LEU A 116 -0.18 9.50 -9.23
CA LEU A 116 0.83 9.52 -8.17
C LEU A 116 2.06 10.29 -8.69
N ALA A 117 2.29 11.51 -8.19
CA ALA A 117 3.25 12.47 -8.70
C ALA A 117 4.71 11.98 -8.63
N ASN A 118 5.04 11.15 -7.65
CA ASN A 118 6.35 10.50 -7.53
C ASN A 118 6.44 9.14 -8.25
N SER A 119 5.45 8.78 -9.08
CA SER A 119 5.32 7.50 -9.82
C SER A 119 5.20 6.24 -8.95
N VAL A 120 6.19 5.97 -8.11
CA VAL A 120 6.23 4.88 -7.12
C VAL A 120 6.79 5.44 -5.82
N GLY A 121 6.09 5.20 -4.71
CA GLY A 121 6.62 5.50 -3.39
C GLY A 121 7.60 4.42 -2.95
N ILE A 122 8.86 4.76 -2.73
CA ILE A 122 9.82 3.87 -2.05
C ILE A 122 9.72 4.18 -0.56
N ILE A 123 9.25 3.22 0.22
CA ILE A 123 9.09 3.39 1.66
C ILE A 123 10.21 2.64 2.37
N ASP A 124 11.05 3.40 3.07
CA ASP A 124 12.16 2.83 3.81
C ASP A 124 11.68 1.94 4.95
N ARG A 125 12.37 0.82 5.17
CA ARG A 125 12.06 -0.09 6.29
C ARG A 125 12.07 0.60 7.65
N THR A 126 12.80 1.70 7.78
CA THR A 126 12.90 2.50 9.00
C THR A 126 11.82 3.58 9.12
N TYR A 127 11.04 3.85 8.06
CA TYR A 127 9.99 4.85 8.08
C TYR A 127 8.84 4.40 9.01
N ARG A 128 8.41 5.33 9.88
CA ARG A 128 7.31 5.13 10.84
C ARG A 128 6.29 6.28 10.81
N GLY A 129 6.48 7.22 9.90
CA GLY A 129 5.50 8.31 9.71
C GLY A 129 4.21 7.80 9.08
N THR A 130 3.19 8.65 9.07
CA THR A 130 1.94 8.35 8.36
C THR A 130 2.23 8.21 6.88
N LEU A 131 1.66 7.18 6.25
CA LEU A 131 1.75 7.00 4.81
C LEU A 131 0.91 8.05 4.11
N LYS A 132 1.49 8.67 3.09
CA LYS A 132 0.82 9.66 2.25
C LYS A 132 1.05 9.33 0.78
N ALA A 133 0.05 9.62 -0.05
CA ALA A 133 0.16 9.53 -1.50
C ALA A 133 0.33 10.94 -2.07
N LEU A 134 1.44 11.19 -2.78
CA LEU A 134 1.64 12.46 -3.48
C LEU A 134 0.83 12.41 -4.77
N VAL A 135 -0.27 13.14 -4.85
CA VAL A 135 -1.19 13.11 -5.99
C VAL A 135 -1.18 14.45 -6.73
N THR A 136 -1.33 14.40 -8.05
CA THR A 136 -1.55 15.58 -8.89
C THR A 136 -2.74 15.34 -9.80
N ASN A 137 -3.49 16.42 -10.09
CA ASN A 137 -4.49 16.39 -11.15
C ASN A 137 -3.78 16.36 -12.52
N LEU A 138 -4.34 15.58 -13.45
CA LEU A 138 -3.85 15.49 -14.83
C LEU A 138 -4.60 16.43 -15.80
N ASN A 139 -5.77 16.94 -15.40
CA ASN A 139 -6.65 17.70 -16.28
C ASN A 139 -6.77 19.16 -15.83
N GLU A 140 -6.67 20.10 -16.76
CA GLU A 140 -6.79 21.54 -16.46
C GLU A 140 -8.25 21.99 -16.23
N HIS A 141 -9.21 21.24 -16.77
CA HIS A 141 -10.64 21.61 -16.76
C HIS A 141 -11.54 20.55 -16.12
N THR A 142 -10.96 19.42 -15.69
CA THR A 142 -11.69 18.36 -15.01
C THR A 142 -11.15 18.22 -13.61
N TYR A 143 -12.05 18.35 -12.65
CA TYR A 143 -11.72 18.27 -11.25
C TYR A 143 -11.95 16.86 -10.73
N PRO A 144 -10.91 16.19 -10.24
CA PRO A 144 -11.06 14.87 -9.65
C PRO A 144 -11.90 14.95 -8.37
N ASN A 145 -12.82 14.01 -8.19
CA ASN A 145 -13.56 13.85 -6.95
C ASN A 145 -13.12 12.54 -6.29
N VAL A 146 -12.02 12.59 -5.55
CA VAL A 146 -11.62 11.48 -4.68
C VAL A 146 -12.32 11.69 -3.36
N VAL A 147 -13.31 10.85 -3.08
CA VAL A 147 -14.00 10.87 -1.79
C VAL A 147 -13.20 10.09 -0.76
N LYS A 148 -13.24 10.57 0.48
CA LYS A 148 -12.76 9.80 1.64
C LYS A 148 -13.25 8.34 1.60
N GLY A 149 -12.36 7.40 1.90
CA GLY A 149 -12.59 5.96 1.77
C GLY A 149 -12.34 5.39 0.37
N THR A 150 -11.88 6.21 -0.59
CA THR A 150 -11.46 5.70 -1.90
C THR A 150 -10.13 4.98 -1.78
N ARG A 151 -10.05 3.77 -2.35
CA ARG A 151 -8.79 3.02 -2.49
C ARG A 151 -7.99 3.57 -3.67
N ILE A 152 -6.86 4.20 -3.38
CA ILE A 152 -6.07 4.94 -4.38
C ILE A 152 -4.72 4.29 -4.72
N THR A 153 -4.00 3.82 -3.71
CA THR A 153 -2.68 3.20 -3.83
C THR A 153 -2.69 1.81 -3.20
N GLN A 154 -1.61 1.07 -3.34
CA GLN A 154 -1.43 -0.25 -2.77
C GLN A 154 0.02 -0.46 -2.32
N ILE A 155 0.21 -1.19 -1.22
CA ILE A 155 1.53 -1.65 -0.76
C ILE A 155 1.91 -2.90 -1.52
N ILE A 156 3.14 -2.93 -2.06
CA ILE A 156 3.72 -4.05 -2.79
C ILE A 156 5.05 -4.44 -2.13
N ALA A 157 5.26 -5.74 -1.92
CA ALA A 157 6.54 -6.26 -1.42
C ALA A 157 7.68 -6.04 -2.43
N PRO A 158 8.96 -5.94 -2.00
CA PRO A 158 10.09 -5.64 -2.87
C PRO A 158 10.26 -6.54 -4.10
N ASP A 159 9.91 -7.81 -3.94
CA ASP A 159 9.98 -8.87 -4.95
C ASP A 159 8.60 -9.23 -5.52
N MET A 160 7.58 -8.40 -5.26
CA MET A 160 6.17 -8.63 -5.60
C MET A 160 5.59 -9.94 -5.07
N ASN A 161 6.24 -10.57 -4.09
CA ASN A 161 5.79 -11.83 -3.52
C ASN A 161 4.67 -11.60 -2.49
N TRP A 162 4.12 -12.71 -2.00
CA TRP A 162 2.89 -12.74 -1.22
C TRP A 162 2.97 -12.03 0.13
N ILE A 163 2.18 -10.95 0.28
CA ILE A 163 1.81 -10.41 1.59
C ILE A 163 0.67 -11.26 2.15
N LYS A 164 1.06 -12.32 2.87
CA LYS A 164 0.19 -13.36 3.41
C LYS A 164 -0.59 -12.89 4.63
N GLU A 165 0.11 -12.21 5.53
CA GLU A 165 -0.45 -11.84 6.84
C GLU A 165 -0.55 -10.31 6.92
N ILE A 166 -1.68 -9.82 7.44
CA ILE A 166 -1.81 -8.42 7.85
C ILE A 166 -2.15 -8.40 9.33
N LYS A 167 -1.46 -7.58 10.11
CA LYS A 167 -1.81 -7.31 11.51
C LYS A 167 -2.19 -5.85 11.67
N ILE A 168 -3.30 -5.61 12.36
CA ILE A 168 -3.62 -4.28 12.89
C ILE A 168 -2.99 -4.19 14.27
N VAL A 169 -2.10 -3.21 14.46
CA VAL A 169 -1.32 -3.03 15.68
C VAL A 169 -1.57 -1.64 16.27
N ASN A 170 -1.32 -1.49 17.57
CA ASN A 170 -1.49 -0.23 18.29
C ASN A 170 -0.21 0.61 18.39
N SER A 171 0.91 0.07 17.90
CA SER A 171 2.22 0.73 17.85
C SER A 171 3.14 -0.01 16.89
N LEU A 172 4.08 0.70 16.28
CA LEU A 172 5.19 0.11 15.54
C LEU A 172 6.48 0.20 16.38
N PRO A 173 7.40 -0.77 16.30
CA PRO A 173 8.68 -0.68 16.99
C PRO A 173 9.47 0.56 16.57
N GLU A 174 10.17 1.14 17.54
CA GLU A 174 11.03 2.30 17.30
C GLU A 174 12.16 1.94 16.33
N THR A 175 12.53 2.93 15.53
CA THR A 175 13.69 2.88 14.65
C THR A 175 14.52 4.13 14.91
N ALA A 176 15.79 4.11 14.52
CA ALA A 176 16.67 5.29 14.66
C ALA A 176 16.15 6.56 13.94
N ARG A 177 15.13 6.43 13.07
CA ARG A 177 14.51 7.52 12.31
C ARG A 177 13.06 7.73 12.79
N GLY A 178 12.90 8.16 14.04
CA GLY A 178 11.60 8.52 14.61
C GLY A 178 11.01 9.78 13.97
N SER A 179 9.68 9.78 13.74
CA SER A 179 8.73 10.88 13.37
C SER A 179 9.10 11.97 12.35
N GLY A 180 10.33 12.04 11.83
CA GLY A 180 10.75 12.97 10.80
C GLY A 180 10.08 12.61 9.48
N GLY A 181 9.11 13.44 9.07
CA GLY A 181 8.30 13.26 7.86
C GLY A 181 9.09 13.21 6.54
N PHE A 182 8.33 13.18 5.44
CA PHE A 182 8.83 13.25 4.06
C PHE A 182 9.94 14.32 3.92
N GLY A 183 11.08 13.95 3.33
CA GLY A 183 12.21 14.87 3.08
C GLY A 183 13.34 14.86 4.12
N SER A 184 13.35 13.95 5.10
CA SER A 184 14.43 13.87 6.11
C SER A 184 15.77 13.28 5.61
N THR A 185 15.95 13.11 4.30
CA THR A 185 17.24 12.78 3.66
C THR A 185 17.57 13.88 2.65
N GLY A 186 18.08 15.00 3.14
CA GLY A 186 18.70 16.02 2.31
C GLY A 186 17.72 17.09 1.81
N THR A 187 17.91 18.29 2.32
CA THR A 187 17.49 19.55 1.69
C THR A 187 18.05 19.63 0.26
N HIS A 188 17.20 19.57 -0.75
CA HIS A 188 17.35 20.23 -2.05
C HIS A 188 15.98 20.41 -2.72
#